data_AF-A0A918V5W8-F1
#
_entry.id   AF-A0A918V5W8-F1
#
_cell.length_a   1.000
_cell.length_b   1.000
_cell.length_c   1.000
_cell.angle_alpha   90.00
_cell.angle_beta   90.00
_cell.angle_gamma   90.00
#
_symmetry.space_group_name_H-M   'P 1'
#
loop_
_entity.id
_entity.type
_entity.pdbx_description
1 polymer ?
#
loop_
_entity_poly.entity_id
_entity_poly.type
_entity_poly.pdbx_seq_one_letter_code
_entity_poly.pdbx_strand_id
1 'polypeptide(L)'
;MKKASKLLLLLMLFISFSSCQTEPVAGEVAIDEVTLEEIEAALEDEILISDGEEDLTLEFDSESEILVTSLASTGKYSSKKSVSCIPDIEGLAINLPDVISAKTNKKPGVNSYFSLEILDSNLAGIDIPAWCVDQDLSLGVEGPFDFEVYSSYEELPEGKFEHPENFDLVNWVLNQSFIGQESPNGGVYAFGHIQWAIWDLVDDSVCQDCLYLTDPTGEWKSNPDNIRLAQEIAQKARDYGQDFIPQCGQQIGVILVPDGKQSIIITQEVQPKEEECVTCKEGVKDLTLKFDWCKSKRIKIYQKKENTCRGIKIFDKKLESGEEFTINGANGDGSFGKYIYIFIGKWYYTKIKTNCDIKIGPGYTRGVFEVIEGHNIDDSELCEYIKPEFNKCYRHWGCKHYAKCKYKKY
;
A
#
# COMPACT_ATOMS: atom_id res chain seq x y z
N MET A 1 -78.78 2.44 14.70
CA MET A 1 -79.71 2.16 13.59
C MET A 1 -78.93 2.07 12.29
N LYS A 2 -79.17 0.98 11.53
CA LYS A 2 -78.82 0.73 10.10
C LYS A 2 -77.32 0.78 9.73
N LYS A 3 -76.66 -0.37 9.59
CA LYS A 3 -76.66 -1.30 8.41
C LYS A 3 -76.08 -0.60 7.17
N ALA A 4 -74.85 -0.88 6.74
CA ALA A 4 -74.32 -2.11 6.13
C ALA A 4 -74.63 -2.24 4.62
N SER A 5 -73.74 -2.98 3.94
CA SER A 5 -73.85 -3.65 2.63
C SER A 5 -73.26 -2.85 1.45
N LYS A 6 -72.39 -3.37 0.55
CA LYS A 6 -72.08 -4.76 0.10
C LYS A 6 -70.62 -4.85 -0.41
N LEU A 7 -69.82 -5.89 -0.13
CA LEU A 7 -69.87 -7.31 -0.60
C LEU A 7 -69.34 -7.42 -2.05
N LEU A 8 -68.21 -8.09 -2.34
CA LEU A 8 -68.05 -9.53 -2.71
C LEU A 8 -66.54 -9.73 -3.08
N LEU A 9 -65.82 -10.86 -2.98
CA LEU A 9 -66.11 -12.26 -2.66
C LEU A 9 -64.77 -13.08 -2.53
N LEU A 10 -64.65 -13.88 -1.46
CA LEU A 10 -64.05 -15.23 -1.22
C LEU A 10 -62.70 -15.68 -1.87
N LEU A 11 -61.90 -16.64 -1.36
CA LEU A 11 -62.10 -17.91 -0.59
C LEU A 11 -60.72 -18.31 0.01
N MET A 12 -60.54 -18.50 1.33
CA MET A 12 -60.64 -19.77 2.09
C MET A 12 -59.70 -20.92 1.67
N LEU A 13 -58.69 -21.22 2.50
CA LEU A 13 -58.39 -22.57 3.01
C LEU A 13 -57.38 -22.53 4.20
N PHE A 14 -57.90 -22.92 5.37
CA PHE A 14 -57.17 -23.38 6.58
C PHE A 14 -56.39 -24.69 6.24
N ILE A 15 -55.41 -25.20 7.01
CA ILE A 15 -55.53 -25.84 8.34
C ILE A 15 -54.11 -26.21 8.85
N SER A 16 -53.96 -26.12 10.17
CA SER A 16 -52.85 -26.51 11.04
C SER A 16 -52.75 -28.02 11.35
N PHE A 17 -51.53 -28.49 11.63
CA PHE A 17 -51.10 -29.66 12.44
C PHE A 17 -51.66 -31.08 12.15
N SER A 18 -50.77 -32.03 11.81
CA SER A 18 -50.40 -33.20 12.65
C SER A 18 -49.75 -34.34 11.81
N SER A 19 -48.58 -34.79 12.27
CA SER A 19 -48.06 -36.17 12.37
C SER A 19 -48.41 -37.24 11.30
N CYS A 20 -47.37 -37.76 10.63
CA CYS A 20 -47.20 -39.19 10.26
C CYS A 20 -45.69 -39.47 10.36
N GLN A 21 -45.20 -40.16 11.39
CA GLN A 21 -45.03 -41.62 11.41
C GLN A 21 -44.62 -42.21 10.05
N THR A 22 -43.34 -42.55 9.94
CA THR A 22 -42.87 -43.62 9.06
C THR A 22 -42.05 -44.59 9.92
N GLU A 23 -42.62 -45.77 10.16
CA GLU A 23 -41.94 -46.94 10.70
C GLU A 23 -41.07 -47.63 9.62
N PRO A 24 -40.17 -48.55 10.00
CA PRO A 24 -38.84 -48.69 9.42
C PRO A 24 -38.79 -49.67 8.24
N VAL A 25 -37.90 -49.40 7.29
CA VAL A 25 -37.40 -50.44 6.38
C VAL A 25 -36.24 -51.13 7.08
N ALA A 26 -36.42 -52.42 7.33
CA ALA A 26 -35.44 -53.29 7.94
C ALA A 26 -34.20 -53.45 7.04
N GLY A 27 -33.03 -53.32 7.68
CA GLY A 27 -31.74 -53.72 7.12
C GLY A 27 -30.79 -52.54 6.95
N GLU A 28 -30.06 -52.20 8.00
CA GLU A 28 -28.58 -52.15 8.01
C GLU A 28 -28.08 -51.57 9.33
N VAL A 29 -27.13 -52.31 9.91
CA VAL A 29 -26.13 -51.99 10.94
C VAL A 29 -26.30 -50.67 11.70
N ALA A 30 -26.46 -50.78 13.02
CA ALA A 30 -26.30 -49.67 13.96
C ALA A 30 -24.91 -49.04 13.76
N ILE A 31 -24.89 -47.82 13.23
CA ILE A 31 -23.73 -46.95 13.27
C ILE A 31 -23.90 -46.16 14.57
N ASP A 32 -22.99 -46.39 15.53
CA ASP A 32 -22.90 -45.60 16.75
C ASP A 32 -22.96 -44.11 16.38
N GLU A 33 -23.79 -43.33 17.08
CA GLU A 33 -23.79 -41.87 17.02
C GLU A 33 -22.44 -41.36 17.56
N VAL A 34 -21.41 -41.38 16.73
CA VAL A 34 -20.18 -40.64 16.97
C VAL A 34 -20.56 -39.17 16.89
N THR A 35 -20.42 -38.46 18.01
CA THR A 35 -20.76 -37.04 18.09
C THR A 35 -19.88 -36.23 17.14
N LEU A 36 -20.39 -35.09 16.62
CA LEU A 36 -19.58 -34.17 15.79
C LEU A 36 -18.27 -33.77 16.48
N GLU A 37 -18.26 -33.71 17.81
CA GLU A 37 -17.08 -33.44 18.63
C GLU A 37 -16.06 -34.59 18.60
N GLU A 38 -16.50 -35.85 18.55
CA GLU A 38 -15.61 -37.03 18.43
C GLU A 38 -15.07 -37.21 17.01
N ILE A 39 -15.87 -36.89 15.98
CA ILE A 39 -15.40 -36.85 14.58
C ILE A 39 -14.38 -35.71 14.39
N GLU A 40 -14.62 -34.55 14.98
CA GLU A 40 -13.69 -33.43 14.98
C GLU A 40 -12.41 -33.74 15.78
N ALA A 41 -12.50 -34.39 16.93
CA ALA A 41 -11.31 -34.83 17.68
C ALA A 41 -10.47 -35.85 16.87
N ALA A 42 -11.13 -36.78 16.17
CA ALA A 42 -10.46 -37.73 15.28
C ALA A 42 -9.84 -37.05 14.05
N LEU A 43 -10.47 -36.02 13.50
CA LEU A 43 -9.91 -35.16 12.44
C LEU A 43 -8.79 -34.25 12.97
N GLU A 44 -8.82 -33.80 14.23
CA GLU A 44 -7.76 -33.03 14.86
C GLU A 44 -6.47 -33.86 14.98
N ASP A 45 -6.56 -35.14 15.31
CA ASP A 45 -5.42 -36.08 15.28
C ASP A 45 -4.92 -36.35 13.84
N GLU A 46 -5.80 -36.26 12.83
CA GLU A 46 -5.43 -36.36 11.39
C GLU A 46 -4.86 -35.05 10.81
N ILE A 47 -5.16 -33.87 11.37
CA ILE A 47 -4.60 -32.57 10.95
C ILE A 47 -3.33 -32.23 11.73
N LEU A 48 -3.16 -32.78 12.94
CA LEU A 48 -1.89 -32.85 13.68
C LEU A 48 -0.89 -33.85 13.06
N ILE A 49 -1.00 -34.12 11.75
CA ILE A 49 0.13 -34.63 10.97
C ILE A 49 1.14 -33.49 10.84
N SER A 50 1.86 -33.29 11.94
CA SER A 50 3.15 -32.63 11.96
C SER A 50 3.94 -33.09 10.72
N ASP A 51 4.77 -32.21 10.17
CA ASP A 51 5.89 -32.68 9.32
C ASP A 51 6.78 -33.72 10.06
N GLY A 52 6.53 -33.92 11.36
CA GLY A 52 6.67 -35.18 12.08
C GLY A 52 8.07 -35.39 12.63
N GLU A 53 8.97 -34.45 12.37
CA GLU A 53 10.34 -34.53 12.82
C GLU A 53 10.56 -33.56 13.98
N GLU A 54 10.18 -34.04 15.17
CA GLU A 54 10.61 -33.45 16.43
C GLU A 54 12.12 -33.20 16.36
N ASP A 55 12.53 -31.97 16.70
CA ASP A 55 13.93 -31.65 16.82
C ASP A 55 14.44 -32.18 18.16
N LEU A 56 15.02 -33.38 18.15
CA LEU A 56 15.60 -34.03 19.33
C LEU A 56 16.70 -33.20 20.02
N THR A 57 17.17 -32.12 19.38
CA THR A 57 18.16 -31.19 19.95
C THR A 57 17.55 -30.00 20.67
N LEU A 58 16.21 -29.88 20.68
CA LEU A 58 15.48 -28.87 21.43
C LEU A 58 15.01 -29.45 22.76
N GLU A 59 15.51 -28.90 23.85
CA GLU A 59 15.14 -29.31 25.21
C GLU A 59 14.31 -28.21 25.89
N PHE A 60 13.35 -28.63 26.70
CA PHE A 60 12.53 -27.74 27.53
C PHE A 60 12.84 -27.95 29.01
N ASP A 61 12.94 -26.85 29.75
CA ASP A 61 13.03 -26.86 31.21
C ASP A 61 11.96 -25.92 31.81
N SER A 62 12.03 -25.70 33.13
CA SER A 62 11.08 -24.81 33.81
C SER A 62 11.19 -23.35 33.35
N GLU A 63 12.37 -22.92 32.87
CA GLU A 63 12.57 -21.55 32.38
C GLU A 63 11.99 -21.39 30.96
N SER A 64 11.95 -22.46 30.17
CA SER A 64 11.37 -22.46 28.82
C SER A 64 9.90 -22.01 28.79
N GLU A 65 9.13 -22.22 29.86
CA GLU A 65 7.72 -21.80 29.95
C GLU A 65 7.54 -20.33 30.35
N ILE A 66 8.62 -19.62 30.65
CA ILE A 66 8.57 -18.18 30.91
C ILE A 66 8.54 -17.48 29.55
N LEU A 67 7.48 -16.71 29.28
CA LEU A 67 7.42 -15.89 28.09
C LEU A 67 8.54 -14.85 28.18
N VAL A 68 9.39 -14.80 27.16
CA VAL A 68 10.36 -13.73 27.00
C VAL A 68 9.57 -12.45 26.80
N THR A 69 9.37 -11.71 27.89
CA THR A 69 9.15 -10.28 27.79
C THR A 69 10.45 -9.76 27.24
N SER A 70 10.50 -9.44 25.95
CA SER A 70 11.53 -8.54 25.47
C SER A 70 11.55 -7.38 26.47
N LEU A 71 12.76 -6.90 26.81
CA LEU A 71 12.88 -5.50 27.17
C LEU A 71 12.32 -4.75 25.96
N ALA A 72 11.00 -4.57 25.95
CA ALA A 72 10.38 -3.44 25.34
C ALA A 72 11.25 -2.31 25.87
N SER A 73 12.00 -1.71 24.96
CA SER A 73 12.36 -0.33 25.10
C SER A 73 11.16 0.33 25.79
N THR A 74 11.41 0.97 26.92
CA THR A 74 10.50 1.98 27.45
C THR A 74 10.47 3.14 26.46
N GLY A 75 10.09 2.86 25.21
CA GLY A 75 9.46 3.80 24.33
C GLY A 75 8.05 3.91 24.86
N LYS A 76 7.78 5.05 25.49
CA LYS A 76 6.41 5.56 25.60
C LYS A 76 5.68 5.22 24.30
N TYR A 77 4.55 4.55 24.41
CA TYR A 77 3.49 4.67 23.41
C TYR A 77 3.09 6.15 23.39
N SER A 78 3.88 6.93 22.65
CA SER A 78 3.47 8.22 22.12
C SER A 78 2.73 7.89 20.84
N SER A 79 1.44 8.17 20.87
CA SER A 79 0.61 8.35 19.70
C SER A 79 1.38 9.02 18.55
N LYS A 80 1.16 8.48 17.34
CA LYS A 80 1.72 8.83 16.03
C LYS A 80 3.12 8.24 15.77
N LYS A 81 3.12 7.00 15.29
CA LYS A 81 4.10 6.57 14.27
C LYS A 81 3.91 7.57 13.12
N SER A 82 4.73 8.62 13.07
CA SER A 82 4.96 9.32 11.81
C SER A 82 5.58 8.25 10.94
N VAL A 83 4.81 7.69 10.03
CA VAL A 83 5.39 6.97 8.90
C VAL A 83 6.32 8.00 8.27
N SER A 84 7.62 7.80 8.47
CA SER A 84 8.65 8.55 7.76
C SER A 84 8.53 8.07 6.32
N CYS A 85 7.63 8.68 5.57
CA CYS A 85 7.48 8.36 4.16
C CYS A 85 8.74 8.94 3.47
N ILE A 86 9.47 8.09 2.76
CA ILE A 86 10.59 8.53 1.93
C ILE A 86 9.98 8.89 0.57
N PRO A 87 10.09 10.14 0.08
CA PRO A 87 9.49 10.53 -1.19
C PRO A 87 10.20 9.86 -2.38
N ASP A 88 9.44 9.31 -3.32
CA ASP A 88 9.97 8.66 -4.53
C ASP A 88 10.11 9.61 -5.72
N ILE A 89 10.97 10.63 -5.58
CA ILE A 89 11.18 11.63 -6.63
C ILE A 89 11.84 11.00 -7.87
N GLU A 90 12.81 10.10 -7.66
CA GLU A 90 13.52 9.39 -8.73
C GLU A 90 12.60 8.39 -9.45
N GLY A 91 11.82 7.61 -8.70
CA GLY A 91 10.87 6.67 -9.30
C GLY A 91 9.77 7.37 -10.08
N LEU A 92 9.33 8.56 -9.65
CA LEU A 92 8.43 9.39 -10.45
C LEU A 92 9.06 9.73 -11.82
N ALA A 93 10.26 10.31 -11.83
CA ALA A 93 10.93 10.71 -13.08
C ALA A 93 11.12 9.53 -14.04
N ILE A 94 11.53 8.36 -13.54
CA ILE A 94 11.69 7.13 -14.34
C ILE A 94 10.36 6.65 -14.95
N ASN A 95 9.24 6.88 -14.27
CA ASN A 95 7.92 6.46 -14.71
C ASN A 95 7.19 7.52 -15.56
N LEU A 96 7.78 8.70 -15.77
CA LEU A 96 7.22 9.66 -16.72
C LEU A 96 7.41 9.14 -18.15
N PRO A 97 6.38 9.26 -19.02
CA PRO A 97 6.52 8.94 -20.43
C PRO A 97 7.40 9.99 -21.12
N ASP A 98 8.28 9.64 -22.06
CA ASP A 98 9.10 10.63 -22.77
C ASP A 98 8.26 11.70 -23.51
N VAL A 99 7.12 11.26 -24.07
CA VAL A 99 6.18 12.09 -24.84
C VAL A 99 4.75 11.70 -24.51
N ILE A 100 3.85 12.68 -24.44
CA ILE A 100 2.40 12.49 -24.32
C ILE A 100 1.64 13.23 -25.42
N SER A 101 0.43 12.76 -25.72
CA SER A 101 -0.53 13.47 -26.57
C SER A 101 -1.58 14.18 -25.72
N ALA A 102 -1.64 15.51 -25.81
CA ALA A 102 -2.55 16.31 -24.99
C ALA A 102 -3.17 17.48 -25.75
N LYS A 103 -4.34 17.94 -25.29
CA LYS A 103 -5.01 19.16 -25.79
C LYS A 103 -5.45 20.05 -24.63
N THR A 104 -5.53 21.35 -24.89
CA THR A 104 -6.07 22.33 -23.96
C THR A 104 -7.57 22.48 -24.21
N ASN A 105 -8.38 22.20 -23.18
CA ASN A 105 -9.84 22.27 -23.26
C ASN A 105 -10.39 23.64 -22.83
N LYS A 106 -9.71 24.34 -21.92
CA LYS A 106 -10.11 25.66 -21.42
C LYS A 106 -8.91 26.57 -21.14
N LYS A 107 -9.11 27.88 -21.33
CA LYS A 107 -8.20 28.98 -20.98
C LYS A 107 -9.03 30.25 -20.68
N PRO A 108 -9.18 30.69 -19.42
CA PRO A 108 -8.65 30.08 -18.21
C PRO A 108 -9.27 28.71 -17.90
N GLY A 109 -8.56 27.90 -17.10
CA GLY A 109 -9.09 26.67 -16.52
C GLY A 109 -9.80 26.93 -15.18
N VAL A 110 -10.30 25.86 -14.54
CA VAL A 110 -10.89 25.97 -13.19
C VAL A 110 -9.76 26.14 -12.17
N ASN A 111 -9.64 27.33 -11.58
CA ASN A 111 -8.58 27.64 -10.61
C ASN A 111 -7.16 27.40 -11.14
N SER A 112 -6.97 27.49 -12.46
CA SER A 112 -5.70 27.26 -13.16
C SER A 112 -5.67 28.07 -14.44
N TYR A 113 -4.49 28.19 -15.06
CA TYR A 113 -4.37 28.94 -16.31
C TYR A 113 -4.90 28.15 -17.51
N PHE A 114 -4.74 26.82 -17.49
CA PHE A 114 -5.36 25.90 -18.45
C PHE A 114 -6.08 24.76 -17.75
N SER A 115 -7.05 24.17 -18.45
CA SER A 115 -7.52 22.81 -18.18
C SER A 115 -7.12 21.93 -19.35
N LEU A 116 -6.35 20.88 -19.10
CA LEU A 116 -5.87 19.92 -20.11
C LEU A 116 -6.67 18.63 -20.11
N GLU A 117 -6.61 17.98 -21.27
CA GLU A 117 -6.92 16.57 -21.43
C GLU A 117 -5.71 15.87 -22.03
N ILE A 118 -5.11 14.98 -21.24
CA ILE A 118 -4.01 14.09 -21.67
C ILE A 118 -4.66 12.79 -22.12
N LEU A 119 -4.37 12.39 -23.35
CA LEU A 119 -5.09 11.33 -24.06
C LEU A 119 -4.50 9.94 -23.84
N ASP A 120 -3.24 9.87 -23.41
CA ASP A 120 -2.46 8.65 -23.32
C ASP A 120 -1.53 8.64 -22.10
N SER A 121 -0.79 7.54 -21.94
CA SER A 121 0.14 7.26 -20.82
C SER A 121 -0.53 7.10 -19.45
N ASN A 122 0.31 6.93 -18.43
CA ASN A 122 -0.06 6.96 -17.00
C ASN A 122 -0.46 8.36 -16.51
N LEU A 123 -0.23 9.41 -17.30
CA LEU A 123 -0.69 10.78 -17.02
C LEU A 123 -2.07 11.10 -17.61
N ALA A 124 -2.71 10.15 -18.31
CA ALA A 124 -4.00 10.36 -18.96
C ALA A 124 -5.09 10.85 -17.98
N GLY A 125 -5.85 11.85 -18.40
CA GLY A 125 -6.89 12.44 -17.57
C GLY A 125 -7.58 13.63 -18.24
N ILE A 126 -8.68 14.08 -17.64
CA ILE A 126 -9.48 15.22 -18.10
C ILE A 126 -9.48 16.32 -17.05
N ASP A 127 -9.67 17.57 -17.49
CA ASP A 127 -9.70 18.76 -16.65
C ASP A 127 -8.47 18.91 -15.74
N ILE A 128 -7.30 18.46 -16.22
CA ILE A 128 -6.03 18.53 -15.49
C ILE A 128 -5.64 20.01 -15.36
N PRO A 129 -5.49 20.55 -14.13
CA PRO A 129 -5.04 21.93 -13.93
C PRO A 129 -3.61 22.10 -14.42
N ALA A 130 -3.34 23.15 -15.19
CA ALA A 130 -1.99 23.47 -15.61
C ALA A 130 -1.70 24.96 -15.64
N TRP A 131 -0.41 25.26 -15.62
CA TRP A 131 0.13 26.61 -15.53
C TRP A 131 1.10 26.85 -16.69
N CYS A 132 1.13 28.07 -17.20
CA CYS A 132 2.15 28.50 -18.12
C CYS A 132 3.49 28.67 -17.41
N VAL A 133 4.58 28.23 -18.05
CA VAL A 133 5.95 28.44 -17.59
C VAL A 133 6.85 29.11 -18.63
N ASP A 134 6.26 29.60 -19.73
CA ASP A 134 6.94 30.29 -20.85
C ASP A 134 5.95 31.27 -21.51
N GLN A 135 6.18 32.58 -21.37
CA GLN A 135 5.35 33.63 -21.96
C GLN A 135 5.72 34.01 -23.38
N ASP A 136 6.88 33.62 -23.88
CA ASP A 136 7.35 34.03 -25.20
C ASP A 136 6.51 33.40 -26.32
N LEU A 137 5.94 32.24 -26.03
CA LEU A 137 5.07 31.52 -26.93
C LEU A 137 3.61 31.57 -26.46
N SER A 138 2.72 31.15 -27.36
CA SER A 138 1.28 31.06 -27.06
C SER A 138 0.73 29.66 -27.27
N LEU A 139 -0.16 29.27 -26.37
CA LEU A 139 -1.00 28.07 -26.47
C LEU A 139 -2.45 28.49 -26.23
N GLY A 140 -3.31 28.23 -27.21
CA GLY A 140 -4.75 28.51 -27.15
C GLY A 140 -5.54 27.38 -26.47
N VAL A 141 -6.83 27.29 -26.81
CA VAL A 141 -7.65 26.08 -26.65
C VAL A 141 -7.53 25.30 -27.96
N GLU A 142 -6.60 24.35 -28.00
CA GLU A 142 -6.14 23.69 -29.23
C GLU A 142 -5.49 22.33 -28.93
N GLY A 143 -5.10 21.62 -29.99
CA GLY A 143 -4.52 20.28 -29.95
C GLY A 143 -5.42 19.21 -30.60
N PRO A 144 -5.06 17.92 -30.45
CA PRO A 144 -3.93 17.43 -29.66
C PRO A 144 -2.56 17.74 -30.28
N PHE A 145 -1.57 17.90 -29.41
CA PHE A 145 -0.16 18.01 -29.76
C PHE A 145 0.64 16.98 -28.95
N ASP A 146 1.84 16.69 -29.45
CA ASP A 146 2.83 15.91 -28.72
C ASP A 146 3.63 16.87 -27.82
N PHE A 147 3.78 16.49 -26.55
CA PHE A 147 4.56 17.22 -25.54
C PHE A 147 5.67 16.30 -25.05
N GLU A 148 6.91 16.78 -25.12
CA GLU A 148 8.03 16.19 -24.37
C GLU A 148 7.79 16.42 -22.88
N VAL A 149 7.99 15.40 -22.07
CA VAL A 149 7.66 15.42 -20.64
C VAL A 149 8.93 15.42 -19.83
N TYR A 150 8.99 16.30 -18.84
CA TYR A 150 10.10 16.40 -17.92
C TYR A 150 9.64 16.46 -16.46
N SER A 151 10.40 15.86 -15.56
CA SER A 151 10.32 16.16 -14.13
C SER A 151 10.89 17.56 -13.87
N SER A 152 10.27 18.33 -12.97
CA SER A 152 10.85 19.62 -12.54
C SER A 152 12.17 19.49 -11.76
N TYR A 153 12.59 18.27 -11.41
CA TYR A 153 13.83 17.98 -10.67
C TYR A 153 14.90 17.31 -11.54
N GLU A 154 14.69 17.21 -12.85
CA GLU A 154 15.70 16.68 -13.78
C GLU A 154 16.28 17.77 -14.68
N GLU A 155 17.21 17.38 -15.55
CA GLU A 155 17.83 18.30 -16.50
C GLU A 155 16.81 18.72 -17.58
N LEU A 156 16.49 20.02 -17.61
CA LEU A 156 15.56 20.59 -18.58
C LEU A 156 16.28 20.98 -19.90
N PRO A 157 15.56 21.04 -21.02
CA PRO A 157 16.14 21.41 -22.31
C PRO A 157 16.87 22.76 -22.28
N GLU A 158 18.11 22.78 -22.75
CA GLU A 158 18.95 23.99 -22.74
C GLU A 158 18.30 25.14 -23.52
N GLY A 159 18.25 26.32 -22.91
CA GLY A 159 17.71 27.53 -23.53
C GLY A 159 16.20 27.51 -23.75
N LYS A 160 15.48 26.55 -23.15
CA LYS A 160 14.01 26.49 -23.22
C LYS A 160 13.32 27.36 -22.16
N PHE A 161 14.02 27.65 -21.06
CA PHE A 161 13.54 28.47 -19.95
C PHE A 161 14.65 29.45 -19.54
N GLU A 162 14.28 30.63 -19.09
CA GLU A 162 15.20 31.72 -18.72
C GLU A 162 15.79 31.49 -17.33
N HIS A 163 14.97 30.97 -16.41
CA HIS A 163 15.34 30.67 -15.03
C HIS A 163 14.95 29.25 -14.60
N PRO A 164 15.48 28.20 -15.25
CA PRO A 164 15.18 26.81 -14.92
C PRO A 164 15.61 26.44 -13.49
N GLU A 165 16.55 27.16 -12.89
CA GLU A 165 16.99 26.97 -11.51
C GLU A 165 15.90 27.26 -10.47
N ASN A 166 14.84 27.99 -10.82
CA ASN A 166 13.78 28.43 -9.91
C ASN A 166 12.54 27.50 -9.90
N PHE A 167 12.61 26.32 -10.53
CA PHE A 167 11.47 25.38 -10.53
C PHE A 167 11.17 24.78 -9.14
N ASP A 168 12.14 24.75 -8.22
CA ASP A 168 11.93 24.47 -6.80
C ASP A 168 10.97 25.49 -6.15
N LEU A 169 11.12 26.78 -6.48
CA LEU A 169 10.26 27.86 -6.03
C LEU A 169 8.83 27.69 -6.57
N VAL A 170 8.70 27.29 -7.84
CA VAL A 170 7.39 26.98 -8.47
C VAL A 170 6.73 25.79 -7.77
N ASN A 171 7.46 24.71 -7.53
CA ASN A 171 6.96 23.55 -6.78
C ASN A 171 6.48 23.96 -5.38
N TRP A 172 7.22 24.83 -4.70
CA TRP A 172 6.81 25.35 -3.41
C TRP A 172 5.48 26.10 -3.50
N VAL A 173 5.33 27.01 -4.48
CA VAL A 173 4.09 27.80 -4.69
C VAL A 173 2.88 26.89 -4.91
N LEU A 174 3.00 25.86 -5.74
CA LEU A 174 1.92 24.94 -6.07
C LEU A 174 1.48 24.08 -4.87
N ASN A 175 2.28 24.01 -3.80
CA ASN A 175 1.96 23.30 -2.57
C ASN A 175 1.31 24.16 -1.46
N GLN A 176 1.18 25.48 -1.64
CA GLN A 176 0.71 26.38 -0.57
C GLN A 176 -0.81 26.56 -0.50
N SER A 177 -1.57 26.04 -1.48
CA SER A 177 -3.04 26.18 -1.54
C SER A 177 -3.53 27.64 -1.47
N PHE A 178 -2.82 28.59 -2.10
CA PHE A 178 -3.10 30.02 -1.98
C PHE A 178 -4.53 30.44 -2.36
N ILE A 179 -5.14 29.79 -3.35
CA ILE A 179 -6.44 30.21 -3.90
C ILE A 179 -7.50 30.28 -2.80
N GLY A 180 -8.13 31.44 -2.65
CA GLY A 180 -9.15 31.69 -1.63
C GLY A 180 -8.61 32.11 -0.26
N GLN A 181 -7.30 32.09 -0.03
CA GLN A 181 -6.70 32.62 1.20
C GLN A 181 -6.63 34.16 1.19
N GLU A 182 -6.79 34.77 2.36
CA GLU A 182 -6.63 36.22 2.54
C GLU A 182 -5.13 36.60 2.58
N SER A 183 -4.79 37.68 1.89
CA SER A 183 -3.47 38.28 1.99
C SER A 183 -3.33 39.05 3.32
N PRO A 184 -2.15 38.99 3.98
CA PRO A 184 -1.86 39.83 5.15
C PRO A 184 -2.01 41.34 4.90
N ASN A 185 -1.86 41.76 3.64
CA ASN A 185 -1.99 43.16 3.22
C ASN A 185 -3.34 43.45 2.53
N GLY A 186 -4.32 42.55 2.71
CA GLY A 186 -5.68 42.68 2.17
C GLY A 186 -5.85 42.10 0.76
N GLY A 187 -7.08 41.72 0.44
CA GLY A 187 -7.42 41.00 -0.79
C GLY A 187 -7.36 39.48 -0.61
N VAL A 188 -7.84 38.75 -1.63
CA VAL A 188 -7.90 37.28 -1.63
C VAL A 188 -7.09 36.78 -2.82
N TYR A 189 -6.24 35.78 -2.60
CA TYR A 189 -5.45 35.19 -3.68
C TYR A 189 -6.36 34.40 -4.63
N ALA A 190 -6.07 34.49 -5.93
CA ALA A 190 -6.78 33.82 -7.02
C ALA A 190 -5.75 33.16 -7.95
N PHE A 191 -6.19 32.29 -8.85
CA PHE A 191 -5.30 31.57 -9.75
C PHE A 191 -4.42 32.51 -10.60
N GLY A 192 -4.95 33.66 -11.02
CA GLY A 192 -4.18 34.65 -11.78
C GLY A 192 -2.96 35.20 -11.04
N HIS A 193 -3.03 35.30 -9.71
CA HIS A 193 -1.88 35.71 -8.89
C HIS A 193 -0.80 34.63 -8.85
N ILE A 194 -1.20 33.36 -8.83
CA ILE A 194 -0.29 32.22 -8.88
C ILE A 194 0.38 32.16 -10.25
N GLN A 195 -0.39 32.24 -11.34
CA GLN A 195 0.18 32.23 -12.69
C GLN A 195 1.16 33.38 -12.92
N TRP A 196 0.82 34.57 -12.45
CA TRP A 196 1.73 35.72 -12.52
C TRP A 196 3.02 35.47 -11.73
N ALA A 197 2.90 34.91 -10.52
CA ALA A 197 4.06 34.60 -9.69
C ALA A 197 4.96 33.53 -10.33
N ILE A 198 4.39 32.53 -11.00
CA ILE A 198 5.17 31.52 -11.75
C ILE A 198 6.02 32.21 -12.82
N TRP A 199 5.45 33.11 -13.63
CA TRP A 199 6.21 33.86 -14.62
C TRP A 199 7.35 34.69 -14.01
N ASP A 200 7.07 35.39 -12.92
CA ASP A 200 8.08 36.17 -12.20
C ASP A 200 9.19 35.32 -11.54
N LEU A 201 9.04 34.00 -11.53
CA LEU A 201 10.05 33.06 -11.03
C LEU A 201 10.85 32.41 -12.16
N VAL A 202 10.22 32.00 -13.27
CA VAL A 202 10.88 31.17 -14.30
C VAL A 202 11.18 31.86 -15.63
N ASP A 203 10.61 33.05 -15.86
CA ASP A 203 10.61 33.75 -17.14
C ASP A 203 11.31 35.12 -17.01
N ASP A 204 11.82 35.68 -18.12
CA ASP A 204 12.43 37.02 -18.13
C ASP A 204 11.40 38.14 -18.35
N SER A 205 10.18 37.77 -18.70
CA SER A 205 9.07 38.68 -18.93
C SER A 205 7.90 38.31 -18.05
N VAL A 206 7.28 39.32 -17.44
CA VAL A 206 6.11 39.11 -16.60
C VAL A 206 4.92 39.85 -17.17
N CYS A 207 3.92 39.08 -17.58
CA CYS A 207 2.58 39.57 -17.86
C CYS A 207 2.56 40.61 -19.00
N GLN A 208 3.10 40.23 -20.17
CA GLN A 208 3.16 41.09 -21.36
C GLN A 208 1.76 41.63 -21.68
N ASP A 209 0.80 40.72 -21.88
CA ASP A 209 -0.62 41.07 -22.13
C ASP A 209 -1.52 40.86 -20.90
N CYS A 210 -1.08 40.12 -19.88
CA CYS A 210 -1.88 39.73 -18.69
C CYS A 210 -3.27 39.15 -19.01
N LEU A 211 -3.39 38.43 -20.13
CA LEU A 211 -4.65 37.81 -20.54
C LEU A 211 -4.90 36.53 -19.73
N TYR A 212 -6.18 36.18 -19.57
CA TYR A 212 -6.63 34.93 -18.94
C TYR A 212 -6.21 34.74 -17.47
N LEU A 213 -5.87 35.83 -16.75
CA LEU A 213 -5.59 35.80 -15.30
C LEU A 213 -6.84 36.01 -14.43
N THR A 214 -8.02 36.08 -15.04
CA THR A 214 -9.32 36.23 -14.36
C THR A 214 -10.35 35.32 -15.02
N ASP A 215 -11.34 34.86 -14.27
CA ASP A 215 -12.50 34.12 -14.77
C ASP A 215 -13.81 34.75 -14.25
N PRO A 216 -14.68 35.30 -15.12
CA PRO A 216 -14.51 35.45 -16.57
C PRO A 216 -13.34 36.37 -16.94
N THR A 217 -12.73 36.15 -18.11
CA THR A 217 -11.59 36.94 -18.58
C THR A 217 -11.92 38.43 -18.65
N GLY A 218 -11.14 39.25 -17.93
CA GLY A 218 -11.25 40.70 -17.89
C GLY A 218 -9.89 41.40 -17.72
N GLU A 219 -9.91 42.71 -17.50
CA GLU A 219 -8.71 43.54 -17.36
C GLU A 219 -8.01 43.32 -16.01
N TRP A 220 -7.13 42.31 -15.92
CA TRP A 220 -6.39 42.01 -14.68
C TRP A 220 -5.54 43.20 -14.20
N LYS A 221 -4.95 43.99 -15.12
CA LYS A 221 -4.16 45.19 -14.79
C LYS A 221 -5.00 46.34 -14.20
N SER A 222 -6.33 46.32 -14.33
CA SER A 222 -7.19 47.41 -13.85
C SER A 222 -7.31 47.44 -12.32
N ASN A 223 -7.07 46.31 -11.65
CA ASN A 223 -7.03 46.23 -10.20
C ASN A 223 -5.57 46.32 -9.70
N PRO A 224 -5.17 47.43 -9.04
CA PRO A 224 -3.80 47.59 -8.56
C PRO A 224 -3.40 46.55 -7.49
N ASP A 225 -4.38 45.94 -6.80
CA ASP A 225 -4.09 44.90 -5.81
C ASP A 225 -3.57 43.60 -6.45
N ASN A 226 -3.89 43.34 -7.71
CA ASN A 226 -3.53 42.08 -8.37
C ASN A 226 -2.01 41.90 -8.48
N ILE A 227 -1.28 42.97 -8.85
CA ILE A 227 0.18 42.94 -8.93
C ILE A 227 0.78 42.73 -7.55
N ARG A 228 0.29 43.45 -6.53
CA ARG A 228 0.77 43.30 -5.15
C ARG A 228 0.55 41.87 -4.65
N LEU A 229 -0.64 41.31 -4.84
CA LEU A 229 -0.96 39.95 -4.41
C LEU A 229 -0.08 38.90 -5.10
N ALA A 230 0.19 39.07 -6.39
CA ALA A 230 1.07 38.17 -7.12
C ALA A 230 2.54 38.29 -6.69
N GLN A 231 3.03 39.53 -6.49
CA GLN A 231 4.37 39.79 -5.95
C GLN A 231 4.56 39.21 -4.54
N GLU A 232 3.53 39.23 -3.70
CA GLU A 232 3.59 38.58 -2.39
C GLU A 232 3.81 37.07 -2.48
N ILE A 233 3.20 36.40 -3.47
CA ILE A 233 3.41 34.97 -3.70
C ILE A 233 4.84 34.72 -4.17
N ALA A 234 5.31 35.47 -5.18
CA ALA A 234 6.66 35.31 -5.71
C ALA A 234 7.74 35.61 -4.66
N GLN A 235 7.54 36.64 -3.81
CA GLN A 235 8.45 36.94 -2.72
C GLN A 235 8.46 35.83 -1.66
N LYS A 236 7.29 35.30 -1.27
CA LYS A 236 7.23 34.15 -0.36
C LYS A 236 7.95 32.93 -0.93
N ALA A 237 7.83 32.69 -2.24
CA ALA A 237 8.54 31.61 -2.90
C ALA A 237 10.07 31.82 -2.79
N ARG A 238 10.58 33.02 -3.05
CA ARG A 238 12.01 33.32 -2.86
C ARG A 238 12.47 33.26 -1.40
N ASP A 239 11.59 33.57 -0.44
CA ASP A 239 11.93 33.55 0.99
C ASP A 239 11.92 32.12 1.58
N TYR A 240 11.10 31.21 1.06
CA TYR A 240 10.81 29.91 1.69
C TYR A 240 10.88 28.68 0.77
N GLY A 241 10.94 28.88 -0.55
CA GLY A 241 10.88 27.83 -1.56
C GLY A 241 12.23 27.35 -2.06
N GLN A 242 13.32 28.03 -1.71
CA GLN A 242 14.67 27.61 -2.11
C GLN A 242 14.96 26.20 -1.60
N ASP A 243 15.46 25.34 -2.48
CA ASP A 243 15.76 23.93 -2.24
C ASP A 243 14.54 23.13 -1.75
N PHE A 244 13.32 23.58 -2.06
CA PHE A 244 12.11 22.85 -1.73
C PHE A 244 12.15 21.48 -2.41
N ILE A 245 11.89 20.42 -1.64
CA ILE A 245 11.74 19.05 -2.14
C ILE A 245 10.38 18.53 -1.62
N PRO A 246 9.41 18.25 -2.51
CA PRO A 246 8.12 17.70 -2.15
C PRO A 246 8.26 16.41 -1.33
N GLN A 247 7.55 16.35 -0.22
CA GLN A 247 7.38 15.15 0.59
C GLN A 247 6.20 14.32 0.06
N CYS A 248 6.02 13.09 0.55
CA CYS A 248 4.91 12.28 0.06
C CYS A 248 3.55 12.91 0.36
N GLY A 249 2.61 12.80 -0.58
CA GLY A 249 1.34 13.50 -0.57
C GLY A 249 1.41 14.98 -0.98
N GLN A 250 2.61 15.55 -1.15
CA GLN A 250 2.79 16.86 -1.76
C GLN A 250 2.87 16.73 -3.28
N GLN A 251 2.76 17.87 -3.96
CA GLN A 251 2.74 17.97 -5.41
C GLN A 251 4.16 18.19 -5.95
N ILE A 252 4.51 17.48 -7.01
CA ILE A 252 5.72 17.68 -7.83
C ILE A 252 5.32 18.13 -9.23
N GLY A 253 6.08 19.07 -9.80
CA GLY A 253 5.91 19.58 -11.13
C GLY A 253 6.32 18.60 -12.22
N VAL A 254 5.46 18.45 -13.23
CA VAL A 254 5.76 17.78 -14.49
C VAL A 254 5.63 18.82 -15.60
N ILE A 255 6.74 19.10 -16.27
CA ILE A 255 6.87 20.12 -17.31
C ILE A 255 6.57 19.46 -18.66
N LEU A 256 5.71 20.09 -19.44
CA LEU A 256 5.29 19.64 -20.75
C LEU A 256 5.75 20.67 -21.79
N VAL A 257 6.60 20.23 -22.71
CA VAL A 257 7.21 21.07 -23.75
C VAL A 257 6.71 20.64 -25.13
N PRO A 258 5.81 21.43 -25.74
CA PRO A 258 5.38 21.19 -27.13
C PRO A 258 6.30 21.89 -28.14
N ASP A 259 6.38 21.34 -29.37
CA ASP A 259 7.14 21.97 -30.45
C ASP A 259 6.52 23.32 -30.87
N GLY A 260 7.35 24.37 -30.92
CA GLY A 260 6.97 25.72 -31.37
C GLY A 260 5.81 26.37 -30.59
N LYS A 261 5.50 25.87 -29.39
CA LYS A 261 4.35 26.27 -28.58
C LYS A 261 4.75 26.49 -27.12
N GLN A 262 3.86 27.15 -26.39
CA GLN A 262 4.05 27.52 -24.99
C GLN A 262 4.12 26.30 -24.07
N SER A 263 5.22 26.22 -23.32
CA SER A 263 5.45 25.21 -22.29
C SER A 263 4.51 25.41 -21.10
N ILE A 264 4.12 24.30 -20.49
CA ILE A 264 3.23 24.28 -19.33
C ILE A 264 3.76 23.34 -18.25
N ILE A 265 3.26 23.51 -17.03
CA ILE A 265 3.52 22.62 -15.90
C ILE A 265 2.19 22.11 -15.35
N ILE A 266 2.13 20.80 -15.13
CA ILE A 266 1.08 20.10 -14.36
C ILE A 266 1.70 19.58 -13.05
N THR A 267 0.87 19.07 -12.15
CA THR A 267 1.34 18.48 -10.89
C THR A 267 0.94 17.03 -10.76
N GLN A 268 1.84 16.22 -10.20
CA GLN A 268 1.58 14.85 -9.78
C GLN A 268 1.83 14.74 -8.27
N GLU A 269 1.08 13.88 -7.59
CA GLU A 269 1.29 13.62 -6.17
C GLU A 269 2.50 12.69 -5.96
N VAL A 270 3.42 13.09 -5.09
CA VAL A 270 4.58 12.29 -4.72
C VAL A 270 4.17 11.09 -3.88
N GLN A 271 4.50 9.90 -4.37
CA GLN A 271 4.25 8.65 -3.70
C GLN A 271 5.42 8.29 -2.76
N PRO A 272 5.17 7.50 -1.70
CA PRO A 272 6.25 6.91 -0.93
C PRO A 272 7.07 5.96 -1.81
N LYS A 273 8.39 5.93 -1.59
CA LYS A 273 9.30 4.97 -2.23
C LYS A 273 8.90 3.57 -1.80
N GLU A 274 8.60 2.72 -2.78
CA GLU A 274 8.44 1.29 -2.52
C GLU A 274 9.80 0.75 -2.08
N GLU A 275 9.89 0.24 -0.85
CA GLU A 275 11.11 -0.41 -0.39
C GLU A 275 11.25 -1.72 -1.17
N GLU A 276 12.33 -1.85 -1.94
CA GLU A 276 12.64 -3.12 -2.57
C GLU A 276 12.83 -4.18 -1.49
N CYS A 277 12.01 -5.22 -1.55
CA CYS A 277 12.18 -6.35 -0.65
C CYS A 277 13.58 -6.96 -0.82
N VAL A 278 14.17 -7.41 0.28
CA VAL A 278 15.47 -8.06 0.28
C VAL A 278 15.29 -9.54 0.57
N THR A 279 15.82 -10.38 -0.32
CA THR A 279 15.85 -11.83 -0.05
C THR A 279 16.64 -12.10 1.22
N CYS A 280 16.06 -12.89 2.13
CA CYS A 280 16.68 -13.31 3.39
C CYS A 280 18.17 -13.68 3.22
N LYS A 281 19.07 -13.03 3.96
CA LYS A 281 20.53 -13.32 3.94
C LYS A 281 21.09 -13.73 5.30
N GLU A 282 20.86 -12.94 6.34
CA GLU A 282 21.58 -13.07 7.62
C GLU A 282 20.72 -13.60 8.77
N GLY A 283 19.41 -13.68 8.56
CA GLY A 283 18.46 -14.20 9.53
C GLY A 283 17.18 -13.37 9.52
N VAL A 284 16.12 -13.94 10.06
CA VAL A 284 14.84 -13.25 10.21
C VAL A 284 14.73 -12.67 11.61
N LYS A 285 14.37 -11.39 11.69
CA LYS A 285 14.18 -10.61 12.93
C LYS A 285 12.76 -10.78 13.48
N ASP A 286 11.77 -10.62 12.62
CA ASP A 286 10.36 -10.74 12.97
C ASP A 286 9.53 -11.32 11.82
N LEU A 287 8.38 -11.87 12.17
CA LEU A 287 7.38 -12.39 11.23
C LEU A 287 5.99 -11.98 11.71
N THR A 288 5.16 -11.49 10.79
CA THR A 288 3.71 -11.40 10.98
C THR A 288 3.08 -12.63 10.33
N LEU A 289 2.38 -13.41 11.14
CA LEU A 289 1.74 -14.67 10.75
C LEU A 289 0.23 -14.52 10.83
N LYS A 290 -0.48 -15.12 9.88
CA LYS A 290 -1.92 -15.33 9.93
C LYS A 290 -2.23 -16.75 10.37
N PHE A 291 -3.13 -16.91 11.33
CA PHE A 291 -3.57 -18.20 11.85
C PHE A 291 -4.89 -18.64 11.20
N ASP A 292 -4.87 -19.69 10.40
CA ASP A 292 -6.04 -20.20 9.68
C ASP A 292 -6.48 -21.59 10.17
N TRP A 293 -7.03 -21.64 11.39
CA TRP A 293 -7.69 -22.84 11.94
C TRP A 293 -9.18 -22.58 12.14
N CYS A 294 -10.02 -23.62 11.99
CA CYS A 294 -11.48 -23.51 12.06
C CYS A 294 -12.04 -23.04 13.43
N LYS A 295 -11.23 -23.08 14.49
CA LYS A 295 -11.59 -22.75 15.87
C LYS A 295 -10.44 -22.07 16.57
N SER A 296 -10.77 -21.26 17.57
CA SER A 296 -9.76 -20.59 18.38
C SER A 296 -8.88 -21.60 19.13
N LYS A 297 -7.55 -21.47 19.04
CA LYS A 297 -6.60 -22.35 19.73
C LYS A 297 -5.53 -21.54 20.46
N ARG A 298 -4.97 -22.11 21.52
CA ARG A 298 -3.81 -21.52 22.21
C ARG A 298 -2.54 -21.89 21.46
N ILE A 299 -1.84 -20.89 20.97
CA ILE A 299 -0.60 -21.03 20.21
C ILE A 299 0.56 -20.63 21.10
N LYS A 300 1.56 -21.50 21.18
CA LYS A 300 2.85 -21.19 21.79
C LYS A 300 3.93 -21.29 20.73
N ILE A 301 4.81 -20.30 20.67
CA ILE A 301 5.95 -20.31 19.76
C ILE A 301 7.22 -20.18 20.57
N TYR A 302 8.18 -21.05 20.26
CA TYR A 302 9.48 -21.09 20.88
C TYR A 302 10.56 -20.89 19.83
N GLN A 303 11.69 -20.34 20.24
CA GLN A 303 12.94 -20.42 19.50
C GLN A 303 14.01 -21.07 20.37
N LYS A 304 15.11 -21.50 19.76
CA LYS A 304 16.26 -22.02 20.51
C LYS A 304 17.05 -20.85 21.10
N LYS A 305 17.36 -20.90 22.40
CA LYS A 305 18.23 -19.92 23.05
C LYS A 305 19.63 -20.04 22.49
N GLU A 306 20.18 -18.90 22.09
CA GLU A 306 21.48 -18.78 21.44
C GLU A 306 22.58 -19.61 22.14
N ASN A 307 23.34 -20.38 21.36
CA ASN A 307 24.42 -21.24 21.84
C ASN A 307 24.03 -22.32 22.87
N THR A 308 22.74 -22.69 22.96
CA THR A 308 22.27 -23.76 23.87
C THR A 308 21.32 -24.73 23.16
N CYS A 309 20.95 -25.84 23.81
CA CYS A 309 19.85 -26.72 23.38
C CYS A 309 18.46 -26.29 23.88
N ARG A 310 18.37 -25.24 24.71
CA ARG A 310 17.13 -24.90 25.43
C ARG A 310 16.17 -24.08 24.57
N GLY A 311 14.89 -24.42 24.61
CA GLY A 311 13.82 -23.59 24.05
C GLY A 311 13.49 -22.40 24.94
N ILE A 312 13.20 -21.25 24.33
CA ILE A 312 12.65 -20.07 25.00
C ILE A 312 11.34 -19.68 24.33
N LYS A 313 10.32 -19.38 25.14
CA LYS A 313 8.99 -19.03 24.63
C LYS A 313 8.96 -17.56 24.23
N ILE A 314 8.66 -17.29 22.97
CA ILE A 314 8.57 -15.94 22.39
C ILE A 314 7.14 -15.50 22.12
N PHE A 315 6.18 -16.44 22.14
CA PHE A 315 4.76 -16.16 21.98
C PHE A 315 3.89 -17.13 22.76
N ASP A 316 2.80 -16.65 23.37
CA ASP A 316 1.80 -17.45 24.07
C ASP A 316 0.46 -16.71 24.10
N LYS A 317 -0.44 -17.03 23.17
CA LYS A 317 -1.77 -16.40 23.10
C LYS A 317 -2.81 -17.37 22.58
N LYS A 318 -4.08 -17.13 22.92
CA LYS A 318 -5.21 -17.75 22.22
C LYS A 318 -5.53 -16.91 20.98
N LEU A 319 -5.53 -17.54 19.81
CA LEU A 319 -5.79 -16.90 18.52
C LEU A 319 -7.12 -17.38 17.92
N GLU A 320 -7.81 -16.48 17.22
CA GLU A 320 -9.01 -16.76 16.44
C GLU A 320 -8.68 -17.02 14.95
N SER A 321 -9.61 -17.65 14.23
CA SER A 321 -9.44 -17.93 12.79
C SER A 321 -9.26 -16.63 12.01
N GLY A 322 -8.22 -16.57 11.18
CA GLY A 322 -7.84 -15.39 10.40
C GLY A 322 -7.10 -14.31 11.18
N GLU A 323 -6.83 -14.49 12.49
CA GLU A 323 -6.10 -13.50 13.29
C GLU A 323 -4.64 -13.41 12.84
N GLU A 324 -4.17 -12.17 12.63
CA GLU A 324 -2.78 -11.84 12.36
C GLU A 324 -2.05 -11.48 13.66
N PHE A 325 -0.81 -11.94 13.81
CA PHE A 325 0.01 -11.68 14.97
C PHE A 325 1.48 -11.64 14.62
N THR A 326 2.23 -10.77 15.30
CA THR A 326 3.67 -10.60 15.09
C THR A 326 4.47 -11.28 16.20
N ILE A 327 5.53 -11.98 15.80
CA ILE A 327 6.54 -12.55 16.70
C ILE A 327 7.90 -11.92 16.41
N ASN A 328 8.75 -11.84 17.44
CA ASN A 328 10.07 -11.22 17.36
C ASN A 328 11.13 -12.21 17.84
N GLY A 329 12.29 -12.17 17.20
CA GLY A 329 13.46 -12.93 17.60
C GLY A 329 14.02 -12.47 18.95
N ALA A 330 14.55 -13.43 19.70
CA ALA A 330 15.07 -13.20 21.06
C ALA A 330 16.58 -13.48 21.21
N ASN A 331 17.31 -13.69 20.11
CA ASN A 331 18.77 -13.79 20.15
C ASN A 331 19.42 -12.41 20.38
N GLY A 332 20.73 -12.38 20.69
CA GLY A 332 21.44 -11.12 20.94
C GLY A 332 21.46 -10.16 19.74
N ASP A 333 21.37 -10.68 18.53
CA ASP A 333 21.24 -9.94 17.26
C ASP A 333 19.79 -9.59 16.90
N GLY A 334 18.80 -10.01 17.72
CA GLY A 334 17.38 -9.86 17.45
C GLY A 334 16.77 -10.92 16.53
N SER A 335 17.53 -11.94 16.09
CA SER A 335 17.04 -12.98 15.18
C SER A 335 16.34 -14.14 15.89
N PHE A 336 15.62 -14.96 15.12
CA PHE A 336 15.08 -16.25 15.57
C PHE A 336 16.12 -17.38 15.62
N GLY A 337 17.27 -17.21 14.95
CA GLY A 337 18.20 -18.29 14.67
C GLY A 337 17.66 -19.27 13.62
N LYS A 338 17.82 -20.58 13.84
CA LYS A 338 17.57 -21.60 12.80
C LYS A 338 16.11 -21.90 12.53
N TYR A 339 15.32 -22.02 13.59
CA TYR A 339 13.91 -22.39 13.53
C TYR A 339 13.12 -21.66 14.59
N ILE A 340 11.86 -21.37 14.27
CA ILE A 340 10.80 -21.23 15.26
C ILE A 340 10.00 -22.52 15.34
N TYR A 341 9.57 -22.88 16.54
CA TYR A 341 8.86 -24.12 16.87
C TYR A 341 7.47 -23.76 17.37
N ILE A 342 6.44 -24.28 16.70
CA ILE A 342 5.05 -23.91 16.93
C ILE A 342 4.33 -25.08 17.60
N PHE A 343 3.62 -24.77 18.69
CA PHE A 343 2.79 -25.69 19.45
C PHE A 343 1.35 -25.22 19.44
N ILE A 344 0.43 -26.14 19.18
CA ILE A 344 -1.02 -25.92 19.28
C ILE A 344 -1.53 -26.65 20.53
N GLY A 345 -2.00 -25.89 21.52
CA GLY A 345 -2.36 -26.42 22.82
C GLY A 345 -1.14 -26.95 23.59
N LYS A 346 -1.03 -28.27 23.73
CA LYS A 346 0.08 -28.96 24.40
C LYS A 346 0.97 -29.75 23.44
N TRP A 347 0.63 -29.79 22.16
CA TRP A 347 1.25 -30.66 21.17
C TRP A 347 2.16 -29.86 20.25
N TYR A 348 3.32 -30.42 19.94
CA TYR A 348 4.18 -29.90 18.89
C TYR A 348 3.44 -30.02 17.55
N TYR A 349 3.40 -28.93 16.78
CA TYR A 349 2.69 -28.89 15.51
C TYR A 349 3.68 -28.89 14.34
N THR A 350 4.52 -27.87 14.25
CA THR A 350 5.49 -27.72 13.15
C THR A 350 6.64 -26.82 13.57
N LYS A 351 7.68 -26.75 12.74
CA LYS A 351 8.72 -25.72 12.77
C LYS A 351 8.77 -24.95 11.45
N ILE A 352 9.22 -23.70 11.51
CA ILE A 352 9.49 -22.84 10.34
C ILE A 352 10.96 -22.50 10.36
N LYS A 353 11.64 -22.66 9.22
CA LYS A 353 13.08 -22.39 9.06
C LYS A 353 13.30 -20.90 8.83
N THR A 354 14.13 -20.26 9.65
CA THR A 354 14.30 -18.79 9.72
C THR A 354 15.75 -18.33 9.51
N ASN A 355 16.66 -19.23 9.14
CA ASN A 355 18.07 -18.91 8.87
C ASN A 355 18.39 -18.60 7.40
N CYS A 356 17.39 -18.22 6.60
CA CYS A 356 17.56 -17.85 5.19
C CYS A 356 18.06 -18.93 4.20
N ASP A 357 18.36 -20.16 4.65
CA ASP A 357 18.74 -21.27 3.74
C ASP A 357 17.62 -21.62 2.74
N ILE A 358 16.38 -21.31 3.10
CA ILE A 358 15.20 -21.43 2.25
C ILE A 358 14.59 -20.04 2.20
N LYS A 359 14.13 -19.63 1.02
CA LYS A 359 13.37 -18.38 0.89
C LYS A 359 12.17 -18.43 1.83
N ILE A 360 12.01 -17.38 2.62
CA ILE A 360 10.89 -17.15 3.53
C ILE A 360 10.51 -15.68 3.37
N GLY A 361 9.21 -15.40 3.45
CA GLY A 361 8.62 -14.08 3.28
C GLY A 361 7.12 -14.21 3.01
N PRO A 362 6.44 -13.10 2.66
CA PRO A 362 5.00 -13.09 2.41
C PRO A 362 4.54 -14.20 1.45
N GLY A 363 3.45 -14.88 1.79
CA GLY A 363 2.92 -16.03 1.04
C GLY A 363 3.57 -17.38 1.38
N TYR A 364 4.56 -17.42 2.27
CA TYR A 364 5.06 -18.71 2.80
C TYR A 364 4.03 -19.35 3.72
N THR A 365 3.52 -20.52 3.35
CA THR A 365 2.56 -21.28 4.16
C THR A 365 3.20 -22.53 4.76
N ARG A 366 2.96 -22.77 6.06
CA ARG A 366 3.31 -24.02 6.75
C ARG A 366 2.16 -24.48 7.63
N GLY A 367 1.45 -25.52 7.18
CA GLY A 367 0.24 -25.97 7.85
C GLY A 367 -0.82 -24.86 7.83
N VAL A 368 -1.34 -24.52 9.01
CA VAL A 368 -2.33 -23.44 9.20
C VAL A 368 -1.75 -22.04 9.41
N PHE A 369 -0.45 -21.85 9.19
CA PHE A 369 0.20 -20.54 9.33
C PHE A 369 0.65 -20.04 7.96
N GLU A 370 0.34 -18.79 7.68
CA GLU A 370 0.80 -18.05 6.51
C GLU A 370 1.64 -16.85 6.98
N VAL A 371 2.81 -16.66 6.38
CA VAL A 371 3.59 -15.43 6.56
C VAL A 371 2.96 -14.34 5.72
N ILE A 372 2.57 -13.23 6.33
CA ILE A 372 2.01 -12.06 5.67
C ILE A 372 3.07 -10.95 5.51
N GLU A 373 4.01 -10.87 6.45
CA GLU A 373 5.08 -9.86 6.50
C GLU A 373 6.27 -10.44 7.27
N GLY A 374 7.47 -9.89 7.06
CA GLY A 374 8.62 -10.14 7.93
C GLY A 374 9.85 -9.36 7.53
N HIS A 375 10.81 -9.23 8.45
CA HIS A 375 12.00 -8.41 8.24
C HIS A 375 13.30 -9.18 8.48
N ASN A 376 14.35 -8.77 7.77
CA ASN A 376 15.73 -9.15 8.03
C ASN A 376 16.25 -8.46 9.31
N ILE A 377 17.44 -8.88 9.77
CA ILE A 377 18.13 -8.27 10.92
C ILE A 377 18.42 -6.77 10.70
N ASP A 378 18.63 -6.34 9.44
CA ASP A 378 18.89 -4.95 9.05
C ASP A 378 17.62 -4.12 8.84
N ASP A 379 16.46 -4.60 9.30
CA ASP A 379 15.13 -3.98 9.14
C ASP A 379 14.59 -3.93 7.70
N SER A 380 15.26 -4.55 6.71
CA SER A 380 14.71 -4.66 5.35
C SER A 380 13.60 -5.70 5.25
N GLU A 381 12.53 -5.39 4.51
CA GLU A 381 11.39 -6.30 4.30
C GLU A 381 11.80 -7.57 3.51
N LEU A 382 11.25 -8.72 3.89
CA LEU A 382 11.45 -9.99 3.19
C LEU A 382 10.65 -10.05 1.89
N CYS A 383 11.30 -10.51 0.82
CA CYS A 383 10.59 -10.75 -0.45
C CYS A 383 9.55 -11.86 -0.37
N GLU A 384 8.52 -11.73 -1.21
CA GLU A 384 7.50 -12.76 -1.40
C GLU A 384 8.12 -14.14 -1.62
N TYR A 385 7.51 -15.12 -0.94
CA TYR A 385 7.87 -16.51 -1.09
C TYR A 385 7.36 -17.07 -2.41
N ILE A 386 8.27 -17.20 -3.37
CA ILE A 386 7.98 -17.94 -4.60
C ILE A 386 8.14 -19.44 -4.32
N LYS A 387 7.02 -20.16 -4.26
CA LYS A 387 7.02 -21.62 -4.11
C LYS A 387 7.76 -22.26 -5.30
N PRO A 388 8.86 -22.99 -5.06
CA PRO A 388 9.61 -23.60 -6.15
C PRO A 388 8.74 -24.66 -6.86
N GLU A 389 8.62 -24.55 -8.18
CA GLU A 389 8.01 -25.58 -9.01
C GLU A 389 8.94 -26.79 -9.10
N PHE A 390 8.67 -27.82 -8.29
CA PHE A 390 9.44 -29.06 -8.36
C PHE A 390 9.01 -29.90 -9.58
N ASN A 391 9.63 -29.66 -10.74
CA ASN A 391 9.50 -30.52 -11.92
C ASN A 391 10.32 -31.84 -11.85
N LYS A 392 10.85 -32.22 -10.68
CA LYS A 392 11.68 -33.44 -10.55
C LYS A 392 11.41 -34.17 -9.24
N CYS A 393 10.90 -35.40 -9.36
CA CYS A 393 10.88 -36.37 -8.28
C CYS A 393 12.30 -36.63 -7.78
N TYR A 394 12.59 -36.31 -6.52
CA TYR A 394 13.79 -36.83 -5.88
C TYR A 394 13.59 -38.32 -5.61
N ARG A 395 14.51 -39.15 -6.14
CA ARG A 395 14.63 -40.56 -5.79
C ARG A 395 14.92 -40.67 -4.30
N HIS A 396 13.93 -41.09 -3.51
CA HIS A 396 14.21 -41.65 -2.18
C HIS A 396 15.06 -42.91 -2.36
N TRP A 397 16.30 -42.86 -1.89
CA TRP A 397 17.11 -44.05 -1.65
C TRP A 397 16.48 -44.86 -0.52
N GLY A 398 16.13 -46.12 -0.82
CA GLY A 398 16.07 -47.18 0.18
C GLY A 398 14.80 -47.30 1.00
N CYS A 399 13.67 -47.67 0.39
CA CYS A 399 12.62 -48.41 1.11
C CYS A 399 12.04 -49.51 0.24
N LYS A 400 12.37 -50.76 0.56
CA LYS A 400 12.02 -51.97 -0.19
C LYS A 400 10.52 -52.35 -0.10
N HIS A 401 9.65 -51.54 0.51
CA HIS A 401 8.28 -51.95 0.82
C HIS A 401 7.12 -50.99 0.47
N TYR A 402 7.35 -49.90 -0.26
CA TYR A 402 6.23 -49.10 -0.81
C TYR A 402 6.22 -49.10 -2.33
N ALA A 403 5.79 -50.23 -2.91
CA ALA A 403 5.32 -50.26 -4.28
C ALA A 403 3.86 -49.76 -4.32
N LYS A 404 3.67 -48.48 -4.67
CA LYS A 404 2.58 -47.93 -5.50
C LYS A 404 2.48 -46.40 -5.34
N CYS A 405 3.23 -45.66 -6.16
CA CYS A 405 2.76 -44.34 -6.59
C CYS A 405 1.54 -44.57 -7.49
N LYS A 406 0.37 -44.07 -7.10
CA LYS A 406 -0.88 -44.20 -7.87
C LYS A 406 -1.37 -42.81 -8.27
N TYR A 407 -0.71 -42.20 -9.26
CA TYR A 407 -1.31 -41.08 -10.00
C TYR A 407 -2.03 -41.66 -11.21
N LYS A 408 -3.37 -41.72 -11.15
CA LYS A 408 -4.19 -41.76 -12.36
C LYS A 408 -4.37 -40.31 -12.81
N LYS A 409 -3.81 -39.98 -13.98
CA LYS A 409 -4.26 -38.82 -14.76
C LYS A 409 -5.72 -39.05 -15.14
N TYR A 410 -6.57 -38.06 -14.89
CA TYR A 410 -7.74 -37.76 -15.71
C TYR A 410 -7.53 -36.36 -16.26
#